data_AF-A0A2D4K433-F1
#
_entry.id   AF-A0A2D4K433-F1
#
_cell.length_a   1.000
_cell.length_b   1.000
_cell.length_c   1.000
_cell.angle_alpha   90.00
_cell.angle_beta   90.00
_cell.angle_gamma   90.00
#
_symmetry.space_group_name_H-M   'P 1'
#
loop_
_entity.id
_entity.type
_entity.pdbx_description
1 polymer ?
#
loop_
_entity_poly.entity_id
_entity_poly.type
_entity_poly.pdbx_seq_one_letter_code
_entity_poly.pdbx_strand_id
1 'polypeptide(L)'
;SISSNTSPKLDPPPSPHANRKKHRRKKSTSNVKAEGISGTAEEQEENFEFTIVSLTGQTWHFEATTYEERDAWVQAIESQILASLQSCESSKNKSRLTSQNEVMALQSIRNVRGNSHCVDCEIQNPDWASLNLGALICIECSGIHRNLGTHLSRVRSLDLDDWPVELIKVMSSIGNELANSIWEENTQGCAKPVPNSTR
;
A
#
# COMPACT_ATOMS: atom_id res chain seq x y z
N SER A 1 -33.07 -15.90 -21.71
CA SER A 1 -32.76 -16.77 -20.57
C SER A 1 -31.27 -17.02 -20.53
N ILE A 2 -30.58 -16.54 -19.48
CA ILE A 2 -29.46 -17.14 -18.73
C ILE A 2 -29.05 -16.09 -17.68
N SER A 3 -28.80 -16.58 -16.48
CA SER A 3 -28.80 -15.89 -15.20
C SER A 3 -27.44 -15.27 -14.80
N SER A 4 -27.60 -14.33 -13.87
CA SER A 4 -26.71 -13.57 -12.99
C SER A 4 -25.55 -14.30 -12.28
N ASN A 5 -24.55 -13.51 -11.84
CA ASN A 5 -23.95 -13.65 -10.50
C ASN A 5 -23.38 -12.31 -9.98
N THR A 6 -24.02 -11.74 -8.96
CA THR A 6 -23.49 -10.66 -8.11
C THR A 6 -23.66 -11.09 -6.64
N SER A 7 -22.58 -11.07 -5.87
CA SER A 7 -22.52 -11.46 -4.46
C SER A 7 -23.39 -10.59 -3.55
N PRO A 8 -23.90 -11.12 -2.41
CA PRO A 8 -24.79 -10.40 -1.52
C PRO A 8 -24.05 -9.42 -0.59
N LYS A 9 -24.64 -8.23 -0.43
CA LYS A 9 -24.31 -7.25 0.62
C LYS A 9 -24.94 -7.72 1.94
N LEU A 10 -24.17 -7.77 3.01
CA LEU A 10 -24.67 -8.00 4.37
C LEU A 10 -24.95 -6.64 5.02
N ASP A 11 -26.21 -6.40 5.38
CA ASP A 11 -26.62 -5.24 6.16
C ASP A 11 -26.30 -5.44 7.65
N PRO A 12 -25.93 -4.37 8.37
CA PRO A 12 -25.65 -4.45 9.81
C PRO A 12 -26.94 -4.62 10.64
N PRO A 13 -26.85 -5.24 11.83
CA PRO A 13 -28.01 -5.52 12.67
C PRO A 13 -28.63 -4.25 13.27
N PRO A 14 -29.94 -4.25 13.56
CA PRO A 14 -30.65 -3.08 14.05
C PRO A 14 -30.30 -2.79 15.53
N SER A 15 -30.10 -1.51 15.82
CA SER A 15 -29.88 -0.99 17.18
C SER A 15 -31.22 -0.87 17.94
N PRO A 16 -31.36 -1.44 19.15
CA PRO A 16 -32.61 -1.35 19.89
C PRO A 16 -32.68 -0.01 20.64
N HIS A 17 -33.42 0.93 20.05
CA HIS A 17 -34.17 2.04 20.66
C HIS A 17 -33.51 2.84 21.82
N ALA A 18 -33.17 4.11 21.59
CA ALA A 18 -34.06 5.27 21.55
C ALA A 18 -34.56 5.76 22.93
N ASN A 19 -34.30 7.05 23.17
CA ASN A 19 -34.83 7.94 24.21
C ASN A 19 -34.33 7.73 25.65
N ARG A 20 -33.39 8.59 26.05
CA ARG A 20 -33.57 9.39 27.26
C ARG A 20 -32.87 10.75 27.19
N LYS A 21 -33.67 11.76 27.51
CA LYS A 21 -33.36 13.20 27.53
C LYS A 21 -32.37 13.56 28.66
N LYS A 22 -31.53 14.55 28.32
CA LYS A 22 -31.17 15.77 29.11
C LYS A 22 -30.08 15.74 30.18
N HIS A 23 -29.14 16.68 29.96
CA HIS A 23 -28.32 17.47 30.89
C HIS A 23 -27.29 16.70 31.75
N ARG A 24 -26.03 17.13 31.86
CA ARG A 24 -25.64 18.43 32.44
C ARG A 24 -24.13 18.59 32.29
N ARG A 25 -23.67 19.64 31.59
CA ARG A 25 -22.26 20.05 31.59
C ARG A 25 -21.91 20.55 33.00
N LYS A 26 -21.04 19.85 33.73
CA LYS A 26 -20.37 20.38 34.91
C LYS A 26 -18.93 20.75 34.56
N LYS A 27 -18.58 21.99 34.87
CA LYS A 27 -17.25 22.57 34.76
C LYS A 27 -16.50 22.22 36.05
N SER A 28 -15.40 21.49 35.94
CA SER A 28 -14.55 21.16 37.08
C SER A 28 -13.52 22.28 37.27
N THR A 29 -13.72 23.06 38.32
CA THR A 29 -12.69 23.90 38.94
C THR A 29 -11.64 23.01 39.59
N SER A 30 -10.38 23.24 39.22
CA SER A 30 -9.20 22.73 39.89
C SER A 30 -9.17 23.13 41.37
N ASN A 31 -8.86 22.20 42.27
CA ASN A 31 -8.16 22.52 43.50
C ASN A 31 -7.29 21.36 43.99
N VAL A 32 -6.08 21.70 44.39
CA VAL A 32 -4.94 20.85 44.75
C VAL A 32 -4.74 20.90 46.27
N LYS A 33 -4.16 19.82 46.83
CA LYS A 33 -3.57 19.61 48.19
C LYS A 33 -4.50 18.98 49.24
N ALA A 34 -4.01 18.22 50.22
CA ALA A 34 -2.79 17.45 50.50
C ALA A 34 -3.05 16.68 51.81
N GLU A 35 -2.48 15.48 51.92
CA GLU A 35 -2.23 14.57 53.07
C GLU A 35 -2.96 14.67 54.43
N GLY A 36 -3.37 13.49 54.96
CA GLY A 36 -3.62 13.26 56.39
C GLY A 36 -4.53 12.06 56.72
N ILE A 37 -4.01 11.09 57.46
CA ILE A 37 -4.52 9.75 57.81
C ILE A 37 -5.78 9.74 58.72
N SER A 38 -6.75 8.85 58.44
CA SER A 38 -7.49 8.01 59.43
C SER A 38 -8.55 7.17 58.73
N GLY A 39 -8.56 5.86 58.98
CA GLY A 39 -9.46 4.91 58.33
C GLY A 39 -10.90 4.92 58.85
N THR A 40 -11.81 4.55 57.96
CA THR A 40 -13.12 3.93 58.24
C THR A 40 -13.68 3.39 56.92
N ALA A 41 -14.07 2.12 56.92
CA ALA A 41 -14.99 1.46 55.99
C ALA A 41 -14.66 1.53 54.48
N GLU A 42 -14.39 0.35 53.93
CA GLU A 42 -14.37 0.02 52.51
C GLU A 42 -15.72 0.40 51.87
N GLU A 43 -15.86 1.65 51.46
CA GLU A 43 -16.60 1.95 50.24
C GLU A 43 -15.68 1.44 49.12
N GLN A 44 -15.84 0.16 48.77
CA GLN A 44 -15.50 -0.28 47.43
C GLN A 44 -16.30 0.64 46.52
N GLU A 45 -15.66 1.72 46.05
CA GLU A 45 -16.18 2.47 44.91
C GLU A 45 -16.40 1.43 43.83
N GLU A 46 -17.66 1.05 43.65
CA GLU A 46 -18.11 0.14 42.62
C GLU A 46 -17.87 0.85 41.29
N ASN A 47 -16.61 0.84 40.87
CA ASN A 47 -16.13 1.66 39.77
C ASN A 47 -16.51 0.95 38.47
N PHE A 48 -17.79 1.05 38.09
CA PHE A 48 -18.31 0.52 36.84
C PHE A 48 -17.88 1.35 35.62
N GLU A 49 -17.10 2.41 35.84
CA GLU A 49 -16.65 3.32 34.80
C GLU A 49 -15.32 2.89 34.17
N PHE A 50 -15.19 3.12 32.86
CA PHE A 50 -13.90 3.11 32.17
C PHE A 50 -13.84 4.26 31.15
N THR A 51 -12.62 4.64 30.76
CA THR A 51 -12.38 5.78 29.88
C THR A 51 -11.49 5.37 28.70
N ILE A 52 -11.87 5.79 27.49
CA ILE A 52 -11.03 5.66 26.29
C ILE A 52 -10.42 7.02 25.97
N VAL A 53 -9.10 7.06 25.79
CA VAL A 53 -8.36 8.26 25.39
C VAL A 53 -7.72 8.02 24.02
N SER A 54 -8.04 8.85 23.02
CA SER A 54 -7.37 8.79 21.72
C SER A 54 -5.95 9.36 21.79
N LEU A 55 -5.15 9.07 20.77
CA LEU A 55 -3.84 9.70 20.56
C LEU A 55 -3.90 11.23 20.37
N THR A 56 -5.07 11.76 20.00
CA THR A 56 -5.32 13.20 19.85
C THR A 56 -5.82 13.85 21.14
N GLY A 57 -5.90 13.10 22.25
CA GLY A 57 -6.36 13.58 23.55
C GLY A 57 -7.88 13.72 23.67
N GLN A 58 -8.64 13.11 22.76
CA GLN A 58 -10.10 13.02 22.91
C GLN A 58 -10.44 11.91 23.90
N THR A 59 -11.39 12.19 24.79
CA THR A 59 -11.73 11.31 25.91
C THR A 59 -13.21 10.95 25.88
N TRP A 60 -13.51 9.66 26.03
CA TRP A 60 -14.88 9.13 26.16
C TRP A 60 -15.01 8.33 27.45
N HIS A 61 -16.05 8.64 28.21
CA HIS A 61 -16.39 7.97 29.47
C HIS A 61 -17.53 6.98 29.25
N PHE A 62 -17.41 5.79 29.83
CA PHE A 62 -18.37 4.71 29.71
C PHE A 62 -18.64 4.12 31.09
N GLU A 63 -19.89 3.74 31.36
CA GLU A 63 -20.33 3.13 32.61
C GLU A 63 -21.03 1.82 32.28
N ALA A 64 -20.64 0.74 32.96
CA ALA A 64 -21.25 -0.58 32.85
C ALA A 64 -22.30 -0.80 33.96
N THR A 65 -23.12 -1.83 33.82
CA THR A 65 -24.11 -2.17 34.85
C THR A 65 -23.57 -3.09 35.94
N THR A 66 -22.43 -3.74 35.66
CA THR A 66 -21.75 -4.67 36.56
C THR A 66 -20.24 -4.60 36.33
N TYR A 67 -19.46 -5.08 37.32
CA TYR A 67 -18.01 -5.15 37.22
C TYR A 67 -17.57 -6.12 36.12
N GLU A 68 -18.25 -7.26 36.02
CA GLU A 68 -17.97 -8.30 35.03
C GLU A 68 -18.20 -7.79 33.61
N GLU A 69 -19.27 -7.01 33.40
CA GLU A 69 -19.53 -6.37 32.12
C GLU A 69 -18.41 -5.38 31.77
N ARG A 70 -18.04 -4.49 32.69
CA ARG A 70 -16.94 -3.53 32.47
C ARG A 70 -15.66 -4.25 32.01
N ASP A 71 -15.27 -5.31 32.70
CA ASP A 71 -14.05 -6.05 32.40
C ASP A 71 -14.11 -6.76 31.06
N ALA A 72 -15.26 -7.32 30.70
CA ALA A 72 -15.48 -7.90 29.38
C ALA A 72 -15.33 -6.85 28.27
N TRP A 73 -15.87 -5.64 28.47
CA TRP A 73 -15.73 -4.53 27.52
C TRP A 73 -14.27 -4.07 27.38
N VAL A 74 -13.58 -3.86 28.50
CA VAL A 74 -12.16 -3.46 28.50
C VAL A 74 -11.31 -4.50 27.78
N GLN A 75 -11.48 -5.78 28.14
CA GLN A 75 -10.74 -6.88 27.52
C GLN A 75 -11.00 -7.00 26.01
N ALA A 76 -12.25 -6.83 25.57
CA ALA A 76 -12.59 -6.86 24.15
C ALA A 76 -11.93 -5.70 23.37
N ILE A 77 -11.93 -4.50 23.95
CA ILE A 77 -11.29 -3.31 23.35
C ILE A 77 -9.77 -3.51 23.27
N GLU A 78 -9.13 -3.93 24.37
CA GLU A 78 -7.69 -4.22 24.39
C GLU A 78 -7.31 -5.30 23.37
N SER A 79 -8.08 -6.38 23.32
CA SER A 79 -7.89 -7.47 22.36
C SER A 79 -7.98 -6.96 20.91
N GLN A 80 -8.97 -6.13 20.61
CA GLN A 80 -9.15 -5.58 19.27
C GLN A 80 -8.05 -4.58 18.87
N ILE A 81 -7.56 -3.78 19.83
CA ILE A 81 -6.42 -2.89 19.62
C ILE A 81 -5.17 -3.73 19.29
N LEU A 82 -4.88 -4.75 20.10
CA LEU A 82 -3.73 -5.63 19.89
C LEU A 82 -3.79 -6.37 18.55
N ALA A 83 -4.95 -6.93 18.19
CA ALA A 83 -5.16 -7.58 16.90
C ALA A 83 -4.94 -6.63 15.72
N SER A 84 -5.41 -5.38 15.84
CA SER A 84 -5.21 -4.35 14.82
C SER A 84 -3.74 -3.94 14.67
N LEU A 85 -2.99 -3.88 15.78
CA LEU A 85 -1.56 -3.60 15.77
C LEU A 85 -0.74 -4.75 15.15
N GLN A 86 -1.08 -6.01 15.45
CA GLN A 86 -0.40 -7.19 14.91
C GLN A 86 -0.68 -7.42 13.42
N SER A 87 -1.90 -7.12 12.95
CA SER A 87 -2.25 -7.18 11.52
C SER A 87 -1.37 -6.24 10.65
N CYS A 88 -0.92 -5.11 11.23
CA CYS A 88 0.00 -4.19 10.58
C CYS A 88 1.42 -4.79 10.38
N GLU A 89 1.87 -5.71 11.24
CA GLU A 89 3.18 -6.36 11.11
C GLU A 89 3.18 -7.43 10.00
N SER A 90 2.08 -8.18 9.86
CA SER A 90 1.90 -9.15 8.76
C SER A 90 1.97 -8.49 7.38
N SER A 91 1.47 -7.25 7.27
CA SER A 91 1.56 -6.45 6.04
C SER A 91 3.00 -6.08 5.66
N LYS A 92 3.89 -5.84 6.65
CA LYS A 92 5.32 -5.60 6.42
C LYS A 92 6.08 -6.87 6.00
N ASN A 93 5.70 -8.03 6.54
CA ASN A 93 6.33 -9.30 6.16
C ASN A 93 5.89 -9.73 4.74
N LYS A 94 4.63 -9.49 4.39
CA LYS A 94 4.11 -9.72 3.04
C LYS A 94 4.77 -8.78 2.03
N SER A 95 4.90 -7.49 2.35
CA SER A 95 5.57 -6.51 1.45
C SER A 95 7.03 -6.85 1.19
N ARG A 96 7.75 -7.36 2.20
CA ARG A 96 9.16 -7.76 2.11
C ARG A 96 9.39 -9.01 1.24
N LEU A 97 8.47 -9.97 1.27
CA LEU A 97 8.51 -11.17 0.40
C LEU A 97 8.12 -10.82 -1.04
N THR A 98 7.13 -9.94 -1.24
CA THR A 98 6.77 -9.46 -2.59
C THR A 98 7.89 -8.64 -3.22
N SER A 99 8.58 -7.79 -2.45
CA SER A 99 9.69 -6.99 -2.99
C SER A 99 10.88 -7.85 -3.40
N GLN A 100 11.18 -8.92 -2.68
CA GLN A 100 12.26 -9.84 -3.06
C GLN A 100 11.94 -10.61 -4.34
N ASN A 101 10.69 -11.03 -4.53
CA ASN A 101 10.24 -11.66 -5.76
C ASN A 101 10.23 -10.68 -6.94
N GLU A 102 9.86 -9.43 -6.71
CA GLU A 102 9.88 -8.37 -7.72
C GLU A 102 11.29 -8.06 -8.20
N VAL A 103 12.27 -7.97 -7.28
CA VAL A 103 13.69 -7.78 -7.65
C VAL A 103 14.19 -8.92 -8.54
N MET A 104 13.88 -10.18 -8.22
CA MET A 104 14.26 -11.32 -9.06
C MET A 104 13.55 -11.29 -10.43
N ALA A 105 12.30 -10.86 -10.48
CA ALA A 105 11.54 -10.75 -11.71
C ALA A 105 12.06 -9.62 -12.62
N LEU A 106 12.45 -8.48 -12.07
CA LEU A 106 13.09 -7.41 -12.83
C LEU A 106 14.49 -7.78 -13.30
N GLN A 107 15.21 -8.61 -12.53
CA GLN A 107 16.46 -9.21 -12.99
C GLN A 107 16.24 -10.15 -14.18
N SER A 108 15.13 -10.91 -14.23
CA SER A 108 14.86 -11.76 -15.39
C SER A 108 14.67 -10.95 -16.67
N ILE A 109 14.04 -9.77 -16.59
CA ILE A 109 13.94 -8.84 -17.72
C ILE A 109 15.32 -8.40 -18.20
N ARG A 110 16.22 -8.00 -17.29
CA ARG A 110 17.58 -7.55 -17.63
C ARG A 110 18.43 -8.66 -18.29
N ASN A 111 18.14 -9.92 -17.96
CA ASN A 111 18.86 -11.08 -18.50
C ASN A 111 18.34 -11.56 -19.87
N VAL A 112 17.27 -10.99 -20.40
CA VAL A 112 16.81 -11.31 -21.76
C VAL A 112 17.86 -10.87 -22.78
N ARG A 113 17.95 -11.60 -23.89
CA ARG A 113 18.94 -11.35 -24.93
C ARG A 113 18.83 -9.93 -25.50
N GLY A 114 19.96 -9.24 -25.57
CA GLY A 114 20.07 -7.84 -26.00
C GLY A 114 19.73 -6.80 -24.92
N ASN A 115 19.10 -7.17 -23.79
CA ASN A 115 18.68 -6.19 -22.78
C ASN A 115 19.82 -5.58 -21.96
N SER A 116 21.07 -6.03 -22.17
CA SER A 116 22.25 -5.41 -21.59
C SER A 116 22.58 -4.04 -22.19
N HIS A 117 21.99 -3.70 -23.34
CA HIS A 117 22.20 -2.44 -24.04
C HIS A 117 20.85 -1.85 -24.48
N CYS A 118 20.75 -0.52 -24.48
CA CYS A 118 19.57 0.20 -24.95
C CYS A 118 19.25 -0.18 -26.39
N VAL A 119 17.98 -0.48 -26.66
CA VAL A 119 17.50 -0.92 -27.98
C VAL A 119 17.75 0.12 -29.07
N ASP A 120 17.84 1.42 -28.75
CA ASP A 120 17.97 2.47 -29.78
C ASP A 120 19.41 2.99 -29.95
N CYS A 121 20.24 2.90 -28.92
CA CYS A 121 21.53 3.61 -28.90
C CYS A 121 22.71 2.86 -28.32
N GLU A 122 22.49 1.59 -27.93
CA GLU A 122 23.54 0.71 -27.44
C GLU A 122 24.24 1.19 -26.15
N ILE A 123 23.67 2.15 -25.40
CA ILE A 123 24.19 2.46 -24.06
C ILE A 123 23.90 1.31 -23.10
N GLN A 124 24.87 0.96 -22.28
CA GLN A 124 24.78 -0.18 -21.37
C GLN A 124 23.75 0.04 -20.26
N ASN A 125 23.20 -1.07 -19.77
CA ASN A 125 22.32 -1.15 -18.60
C ASN A 125 21.11 -0.20 -18.69
N PRO A 126 20.27 -0.30 -19.73
CA PRO A 126 19.04 0.48 -19.81
C PRO A 126 18.11 0.19 -18.62
N ASP A 127 17.58 1.24 -18.02
CA ASP A 127 16.76 1.25 -16.82
C ASP A 127 15.28 1.63 -17.08
N TRP A 128 14.92 1.84 -18.35
CA TRP A 128 13.56 2.12 -18.81
C TRP A 128 13.11 1.08 -19.82
N ALA A 129 11.80 1.00 -20.02
CA ALA A 129 11.18 0.04 -20.92
C ALA A 129 10.07 0.70 -21.74
N SER A 130 9.94 0.28 -23.00
CA SER A 130 8.72 0.47 -23.80
C SER A 130 7.90 -0.81 -23.75
N LEU A 131 6.78 -0.79 -23.02
CA LEU A 131 5.98 -1.98 -22.72
C LEU A 131 5.40 -2.64 -23.97
N ASN A 132 4.86 -1.84 -24.89
CA ASN A 132 4.21 -2.36 -26.10
C ASN A 132 5.22 -2.82 -27.15
N LEU A 133 6.46 -2.36 -27.09
CA LEU A 133 7.56 -2.81 -27.95
C LEU A 133 8.34 -3.97 -27.32
N GLY A 134 8.18 -4.22 -26.02
CA GLY A 134 8.88 -5.28 -25.31
C GLY A 134 10.38 -5.05 -25.18
N ALA A 135 10.82 -3.79 -25.18
CA ALA A 135 12.23 -3.42 -25.30
C ALA A 135 12.69 -2.49 -24.16
N LEU A 136 13.94 -2.65 -23.72
CA LEU A 136 14.61 -1.76 -22.77
C LEU A 136 15.31 -0.60 -23.50
N ILE A 137 15.09 0.59 -22.98
CA ILE A 137 15.62 1.87 -23.43
C ILE A 137 16.35 2.56 -22.28
N CYS A 138 17.34 3.39 -22.58
CA CYS A 138 17.97 4.22 -21.56
C CYS A 138 17.10 5.43 -21.21
N ILE A 139 17.47 6.14 -20.14
CA ILE A 139 16.78 7.35 -19.71
C ILE A 139 16.61 8.40 -20.82
N GLU A 140 17.63 8.63 -21.65
CA GLU A 140 17.57 9.63 -22.72
C GLU A 140 16.59 9.22 -23.83
N CYS A 141 16.70 7.98 -24.33
CA CYS A 141 15.78 7.45 -25.32
C CYS A 141 14.35 7.34 -24.78
N SER A 142 14.19 7.08 -23.47
CA SER A 142 12.88 7.14 -22.82
C SER A 142 12.22 8.51 -22.94
N GLY A 143 13.00 9.60 -22.93
CA GLY A 143 12.51 10.96 -23.17
C GLY A 143 11.95 11.13 -24.58
N ILE A 144 12.65 10.61 -25.59
CA ILE A 144 12.19 10.63 -26.98
C ILE A 144 10.91 9.81 -27.13
N HIS A 145 10.89 8.58 -26.59
CA HIS A 145 9.72 7.70 -26.62
C HIS A 145 8.48 8.33 -25.96
N ARG A 146 8.65 9.14 -24.91
CA ARG A 146 7.55 9.90 -24.30
C ARG A 146 6.99 10.95 -25.26
N ASN A 147 7.84 11.64 -26.01
CA ASN A 147 7.44 12.66 -26.98
C ASN A 147 6.69 12.07 -28.19
N LEU A 148 6.90 10.79 -28.51
CA LEU A 148 6.12 10.07 -29.54
C LEU A 148 4.64 9.87 -29.13
N GLY A 149 4.38 9.77 -27.82
CA GLY A 149 3.05 9.55 -27.28
C GLY A 149 2.69 8.07 -27.05
N THR A 150 1.70 7.84 -26.18
CA THR A 150 1.35 6.52 -25.62
C THR A 150 0.73 5.53 -26.61
N HIS A 151 0.30 6.02 -27.77
CA HIS A 151 -0.20 5.20 -28.87
C HIS A 151 0.95 4.51 -29.64
N LEU A 152 2.17 5.06 -29.54
CA LEU A 152 3.37 4.50 -30.15
C LEU A 152 4.29 3.82 -29.13
N SER A 153 4.52 4.46 -27.99
CA SER A 153 5.38 3.91 -26.94
C SER A 153 4.82 4.15 -25.54
N ARG A 154 4.71 3.09 -24.75
CA ARG A 154 4.28 3.13 -23.35
C ARG A 154 5.49 2.94 -22.44
N VAL A 155 6.01 4.05 -21.93
CA VAL A 155 7.26 4.09 -21.16
C VAL A 155 7.03 3.77 -19.68
N ARG A 156 7.89 2.94 -19.10
CA ARG A 156 7.99 2.63 -17.65
C ARG A 156 9.45 2.56 -17.21
N SER A 157 9.73 2.97 -15.98
CA SER A 157 11.02 2.76 -15.31
C SER A 157 11.05 1.37 -14.68
N LEU A 158 12.19 0.68 -14.76
CA LEU A 158 12.39 -0.58 -14.04
C LEU A 158 12.47 -0.40 -12.52
N ASP A 159 12.90 0.78 -12.05
CA ASP A 159 13.20 1.00 -10.63
C ASP A 159 12.17 1.92 -9.94
N LEU A 160 11.39 2.71 -10.70
CA LEU A 160 10.48 3.73 -10.16
C LEU A 160 8.99 3.41 -10.34
N ASP A 161 8.63 2.45 -11.18
CA ASP A 161 7.25 2.07 -11.46
C ASP A 161 6.94 0.66 -10.95
N ASP A 162 5.66 0.39 -10.66
CA ASP A 162 5.20 -0.97 -10.31
C ASP A 162 5.21 -1.91 -11.53
N TRP A 163 5.62 -3.16 -11.31
CA TRP A 163 5.69 -4.19 -12.35
C TRP A 163 4.78 -5.39 -12.06
N PRO A 164 3.52 -5.36 -12.52
CA PRO A 164 2.66 -6.53 -12.57
C PRO A 164 3.31 -7.68 -13.35
N VAL A 165 3.01 -8.92 -12.93
CA VAL A 165 3.57 -10.14 -13.51
C VAL A 165 3.31 -10.23 -15.02
N GLU A 166 2.19 -9.69 -15.49
CA GLU A 166 1.82 -9.62 -16.90
C GLU A 166 2.82 -8.77 -17.70
N LEU A 167 3.26 -7.64 -17.16
CA LEU A 167 4.24 -6.78 -17.83
C LEU A 167 5.62 -7.43 -17.86
N ILE A 168 6.02 -8.08 -16.76
CA ILE A 168 7.27 -8.84 -16.70
C ILE A 168 7.30 -9.94 -17.76
N LYS A 169 6.19 -10.66 -17.95
CA LYS A 169 6.07 -11.70 -18.98
C LYS A 169 6.23 -11.15 -20.38
N VAL A 170 5.60 -10.01 -20.69
CA VAL A 170 5.76 -9.34 -21.99
C VAL A 170 7.23 -9.01 -22.23
N MET A 171 7.87 -8.33 -21.28
CA MET A 171 9.28 -7.93 -21.40
C MET A 171 10.23 -9.14 -21.48
N SER A 172 9.91 -10.23 -20.77
CA SER A 172 10.70 -11.46 -20.79
C SER A 172 10.57 -12.25 -22.10
N SER A 173 9.50 -12.02 -22.87
CA SER A 173 9.20 -12.75 -24.10
C SER A 173 9.78 -12.14 -25.37
N ILE A 174 10.09 -10.84 -25.36
CA ILE A 174 10.57 -10.10 -26.53
C ILE A 174 12.06 -9.81 -26.38
N GLY A 175 12.42 -8.79 -25.59
CA GLY A 175 13.79 -8.35 -25.44
C GLY A 175 14.36 -7.65 -26.67
N ASN A 176 15.46 -6.94 -26.46
CA ASN A 176 16.02 -6.01 -27.45
C ASN A 176 16.57 -6.71 -28.70
N GLU A 177 17.10 -7.94 -28.58
CA GLU A 177 17.56 -8.69 -29.76
C GLU A 177 16.40 -8.98 -30.71
N LEU A 178 15.28 -9.50 -30.19
CA LEU A 178 14.10 -9.76 -31.01
C LEU A 178 13.48 -8.46 -31.53
N ALA A 179 13.41 -7.42 -30.70
CA ALA A 179 12.89 -6.12 -31.12
C ALA A 179 13.70 -5.56 -32.31
N ASN A 180 15.02 -5.53 -32.25
CA ASN A 180 15.86 -5.05 -33.35
C ASN A 180 15.76 -5.94 -34.59
N SER A 181 15.57 -7.26 -34.43
CA SER A 181 15.36 -8.14 -35.58
C SER A 181 14.09 -7.82 -36.39
N ILE A 182 13.13 -7.11 -35.78
CA ILE A 182 11.88 -6.69 -36.42
C ILE A 182 11.97 -5.23 -36.86
N TRP A 183 12.35 -4.33 -35.94
CA TRP A 183 12.29 -2.89 -36.16
C TRP A 183 13.52 -2.32 -36.87
N GLU A 184 14.66 -3.02 -36.81
CA GLU A 184 15.91 -2.66 -37.49
C GLU A 184 16.28 -3.65 -38.62
N GLU A 185 15.36 -4.52 -39.07
CA GLU A 185 15.62 -5.50 -40.14
C GLU A 185 16.13 -4.83 -41.43
N ASN A 186 15.57 -3.66 -41.76
CA ASN A 186 15.93 -2.89 -42.93
C ASN A 186 16.14 -1.40 -42.59
N THR A 187 17.34 -1.05 -42.16
CA THR A 187 17.71 0.34 -41.83
C THR A 187 18.02 1.21 -43.04
N GLN A 188 17.91 0.68 -44.27
CA GLN A 188 18.23 1.39 -45.52
C GLN A 188 19.61 2.08 -45.53
N GLY A 189 20.59 1.49 -44.82
CA GLY A 189 21.95 2.02 -44.72
C GLY A 189 22.14 3.10 -43.64
N CYS A 190 21.10 3.45 -42.89
CA CYS A 190 21.23 4.29 -41.71
C CYS A 190 21.92 3.51 -40.58
N ALA A 191 23.01 4.07 -40.05
CA ALA A 191 23.70 3.51 -38.90
C ALA A 191 22.92 3.82 -37.62
N LYS A 192 22.90 2.85 -36.71
CA LYS A 192 22.32 3.01 -35.38
C LYS A 192 23.05 4.11 -34.60
N PRO A 193 22.33 5.00 -33.90
CA PRO A 193 22.96 5.96 -33.02
C PRO A 193 23.84 5.27 -31.97
N VAL A 194 24.92 5.93 -31.57
CA VAL A 194 25.74 5.51 -30.44
C VAL A 194 25.35 6.29 -29.19
N PRO A 195 25.86 5.94 -27.99
CA PRO A 195 25.51 6.64 -26.76
C PRO A 195 25.80 8.15 -26.83
N ASN A 196 26.84 8.56 -27.56
CA ASN A 196 27.28 9.95 -27.69
C ASN A 196 26.71 10.67 -28.93
N SER A 197 25.75 10.07 -29.65
CA SER A 197 25.11 10.73 -30.79
C SER A 197 24.21 11.88 -30.35
N THR A 198 24.16 12.96 -31.13
CA THR A 198 23.18 14.05 -30.93
C THR A 198 21.75 13.51 -31.07
N ARG A 199 20.86 13.96 -30.19
CA ARG A 199 19.47 13.51 -30.05
C ARG A 199 18.50 14.64 -30.36
#